data_AF-A0A957TXA0-F1
#
_entry.id   AF-A0A957TXA0-F1
#
_cell.length_a   1.000
_cell.length_b   1.000
_cell.length_c   1.000
_cell.angle_alpha   90.00
_cell.angle_beta   90.00
_cell.angle_gamma   90.00
#
_symmetry.space_group_name_H-M   'P 1'
#
loop_
_entity.id
_entity.type
_entity.pdbx_description
1 polymer ?
#
loop_
_entity_poly.entity_id
_entity_poly.type
_entity_poly.pdbx_seq_one_letter_code
_entity_poly.pdbx_strand_id
1 'polypeptide(L)'
;VRASEVFVGGQLVVEKGKLIVPIEEPPTSMSIENTVHIQPLTEDALTPQAPIANGEIGVNLMVLDPTRLTRLAQVTAQVHNHKVDLASLGEDICYLAVVPRHGQPHAPAVVFLQGLHLQRGALATTIAHDSHNLLVAGRSVQDMLVAIRALAACGGGIAVADEGKVLGKVALPLAGLMSLKPVAELAV
;
A
#
# COMPACT_ATOMS: atom_id res chain seq x y z
N VAL A 1 -5.77 -33.99 6.07
CA VAL A 1 -5.64 -34.92 4.91
C VAL A 1 -4.63 -34.32 3.95
N ARG A 2 -3.67 -35.09 3.42
CA ARG A 2 -2.71 -34.63 2.41
C ARG A 2 -2.91 -35.46 1.15
N ALA A 3 -3.07 -34.82 0.00
CA ALA A 3 -3.11 -35.53 -1.28
C ALA A 3 -1.74 -36.17 -1.53
N SER A 4 -1.69 -37.51 -1.53
CA SER A 4 -0.49 -38.27 -1.89
C SER A 4 -0.36 -38.39 -3.41
N GLU A 5 -1.47 -38.58 -4.10
CA GLU A 5 -1.54 -38.78 -5.54
C GLU A 5 -2.61 -37.87 -6.16
N VAL A 6 -2.34 -37.30 -7.32
CA VAL A 6 -3.29 -36.48 -8.09
C VAL A 6 -3.27 -36.93 -9.54
N PHE A 7 -4.46 -37.15 -10.11
CA PHE A 7 -4.64 -37.53 -11.51
C PHE A 7 -5.35 -36.42 -12.29
N VAL A 8 -4.87 -36.09 -13.48
CA VAL A 8 -5.50 -35.14 -14.43
C VAL A 8 -5.64 -35.84 -15.77
N GLY A 9 -6.85 -35.87 -16.34
CA GLY A 9 -7.10 -36.57 -17.62
C GLY A 9 -6.75 -38.07 -17.60
N GLY A 10 -6.80 -38.72 -16.43
CA GLY A 10 -6.41 -40.12 -16.26
C GLY A 10 -4.91 -40.37 -16.08
N GLN A 11 -4.07 -39.33 -16.09
CA GLN A 11 -2.63 -39.44 -15.90
C GLN A 11 -2.22 -39.00 -14.48
N LEU A 12 -1.30 -39.75 -13.84
CA LEU A 12 -0.74 -39.39 -12.54
C LEU A 12 0.21 -38.19 -12.72
N VAL A 13 -0.10 -37.06 -12.06
CA VAL A 13 0.66 -35.81 -12.16
C VAL A 13 1.34 -35.40 -10.86
N VAL A 14 0.86 -35.91 -9.72
CA VAL A 14 1.51 -35.75 -8.40
C VAL A 14 1.67 -37.13 -7.79
N GLU A 15 2.87 -37.46 -7.30
CA GLU A 15 3.15 -38.69 -6.54
C GLU A 15 3.86 -38.33 -5.23
N LYS A 16 3.45 -38.95 -4.13
CA LYS A 16 3.94 -38.66 -2.76
C LYS A 16 3.91 -37.17 -2.42
N GLY A 17 2.89 -36.46 -2.93
CA GLY A 17 2.69 -35.02 -2.72
C GLY A 17 3.72 -34.12 -3.43
N LYS A 18 4.43 -34.64 -4.45
CA LYS A 18 5.33 -33.87 -5.33
C LYS A 18 4.79 -33.91 -6.75
N LEU A 19 4.82 -32.77 -7.44
CA LEU A 19 4.53 -32.72 -8.87
C LEU A 19 5.61 -33.51 -9.62
N ILE A 20 5.20 -34.44 -10.48
CA ILE A 20 6.09 -35.31 -11.26
C ILE A 20 6.09 -35.00 -12.76
N VAL A 21 5.24 -34.07 -13.20
CA VAL A 21 5.20 -33.52 -14.56
C VAL A 21 5.64 -32.05 -14.53
N PRO A 22 6.31 -31.52 -15.57
CA PRO A 22 6.61 -30.10 -15.63
C PRO A 22 5.31 -29.29 -15.76
N ILE A 23 5.30 -28.08 -15.18
CA ILE A 23 4.28 -27.08 -15.52
C ILE A 23 4.78 -26.38 -16.77
N GLU A 24 4.07 -26.52 -17.88
CA GLU A 24 4.37 -25.76 -19.08
C GLU A 24 4.06 -24.28 -18.83
N GLU A 25 5.09 -23.44 -18.85
CA GLU A 25 4.88 -22.00 -18.87
C GLU A 25 4.30 -21.62 -20.23
N PRO A 26 3.15 -20.92 -20.27
CA PRO A 26 2.62 -20.45 -21.53
C PRO A 26 3.66 -19.52 -22.19
N PRO A 27 3.85 -19.58 -23.52
CA PRO A 27 4.74 -18.66 -24.22
C PRO A 27 4.23 -17.24 -23.98
N THR A 28 4.93 -16.51 -23.12
CA THR A 28 4.56 -15.15 -22.74
C THR A 28 5.22 -14.19 -23.71
N SER A 29 4.43 -13.65 -24.63
CA SER A 29 4.84 -12.58 -25.54
C SER A 29 4.68 -11.17 -24.93
N MET A 30 4.14 -11.07 -23.71
CA MET A 30 3.90 -9.79 -23.05
C MET A 30 5.15 -9.30 -22.33
N SER A 31 5.57 -8.08 -22.67
CA SER A 31 6.52 -7.31 -21.87
C SER A 31 5.94 -7.08 -20.47
N ILE A 32 6.74 -7.33 -19.43
CA ILE A 32 6.39 -6.98 -18.04
C ILE A 32 6.70 -5.50 -17.87
N GLU A 33 5.82 -4.66 -18.39
CA GLU A 33 5.93 -3.22 -18.22
C GLU A 33 5.56 -2.82 -16.79
N ASN A 34 6.30 -1.84 -16.27
CA ASN A 34 5.99 -1.26 -14.97
C ASN A 34 4.68 -0.46 -15.08
N THR A 35 3.62 -0.91 -14.40
CA THR A 35 2.30 -0.25 -14.43
C THR A 35 2.11 0.82 -13.35
N VAL A 36 3.13 1.13 -12.57
CA VAL A 36 3.08 2.15 -11.51
C VAL A 36 3.56 3.49 -12.07
N HIS A 37 2.65 4.19 -12.74
CA HIS A 37 2.87 5.51 -13.31
C HIS A 37 2.25 6.60 -12.42
N ILE A 38 3.08 7.15 -11.54
CA ILE A 38 2.69 8.17 -10.57
C ILE A 38 3.28 9.50 -11.01
N GLN A 39 2.47 10.56 -10.97
CA GLN A 39 2.96 11.93 -11.18
C GLN A 39 3.95 12.32 -10.09
N PRO A 40 4.95 13.17 -10.35
CA PRO A 40 5.89 13.62 -9.32
C PRO A 40 5.15 14.17 -8.09
N LEU A 41 5.43 13.60 -6.91
CA LEU A 41 4.81 13.98 -5.64
C LEU A 41 5.75 14.81 -4.78
N THR A 42 5.22 15.89 -4.22
CA THR A 42 5.83 16.70 -3.17
C THR A 42 5.24 16.32 -1.81
N GLU A 43 5.87 16.76 -0.72
CA GLU A 43 5.31 16.59 0.63
C GLU A 43 3.95 17.28 0.78
N ASP A 44 3.78 18.45 0.16
CA ASP A 44 2.53 19.20 0.23
C ASP A 44 1.37 18.45 -0.47
N ALA A 45 1.66 17.63 -1.49
CA ALA A 45 0.64 16.78 -2.13
C ALA A 45 0.08 15.69 -1.21
N LEU A 46 0.80 15.37 -0.12
CA LEU A 46 0.40 14.42 0.91
C LEU A 46 0.03 15.09 2.25
N THR A 47 0.03 16.43 2.30
CA THR A 47 -0.24 17.19 3.52
C THR A 47 -1.50 18.05 3.34
N PRO A 48 -2.63 17.69 3.96
CA PRO A 48 -3.85 18.49 3.90
C PRO A 48 -3.61 19.91 4.41
N GLN A 49 -4.02 20.91 3.62
CA GLN A 49 -3.89 22.33 3.98
C GLN A 49 -5.10 22.78 4.81
N ALA A 50 -4.83 23.37 5.97
CA ALA A 50 -5.83 23.96 6.84
C ALA A 50 -6.26 25.35 6.33
N PRO A 51 -7.54 25.71 6.48
CA PRO A 51 -8.05 27.02 6.04
C PRO A 51 -7.58 28.19 6.93
N ILE A 52 -6.93 27.89 8.06
CA ILE A 52 -6.34 28.87 8.97
C ILE A 52 -4.83 28.69 9.03
N ALA A 53 -4.10 29.78 9.29
CA ALA A 53 -2.64 29.71 9.43
C ALA A 53 -2.22 29.02 10.73
N ASN A 54 -2.83 29.41 11.86
CA ASN A 54 -2.52 28.87 13.18
C ASN A 54 -3.78 28.86 14.05
N GLY A 55 -3.87 27.93 14.99
CA GLY A 55 -4.99 27.81 15.94
C GLY A 55 -5.57 26.41 15.94
N GLU A 56 -6.88 26.30 16.15
CA GLU A 56 -7.56 25.03 16.36
C GLU A 56 -8.75 24.89 15.40
N ILE A 57 -8.90 23.71 14.79
CA ILE A 57 -10.02 23.40 13.88
C ILE A 57 -10.61 22.01 14.17
N GLY A 58 -11.88 21.83 13.82
CA GLY A 58 -12.46 20.49 13.68
C GLY A 58 -12.01 19.85 12.37
N VAL A 59 -11.54 18.61 12.43
CA VAL A 59 -11.17 17.81 11.25
C VAL A 59 -12.01 16.55 11.16
N ASN A 60 -12.33 16.14 9.93
CA ASN A 60 -12.95 14.84 9.68
C ASN A 60 -11.89 13.74 9.83
N LEU A 61 -12.25 12.72 10.58
CA LEU A 61 -11.42 11.55 10.88
C LEU A 61 -12.13 10.31 10.37
N MET A 62 -11.44 9.50 9.57
CA MET A 62 -11.87 8.15 9.27
C MET A 62 -11.48 7.25 10.44
N VAL A 63 -12.44 6.54 11.03
CA VAL A 63 -12.17 5.55 12.07
C VAL A 63 -12.37 4.16 11.49
N LEU A 64 -11.33 3.34 11.52
CA LEU A 64 -11.39 1.91 11.25
C LEU A 64 -11.68 1.18 12.56
N ASP A 65 -12.84 0.54 12.65
CA ASP A 65 -13.20 -0.22 13.84
C ASP A 65 -12.60 -1.65 13.81
N PRO A 66 -12.60 -2.38 14.94
CA PRO A 66 -12.10 -3.76 14.98
C PRO A 66 -12.86 -4.74 14.07
N THR A 67 -14.08 -4.40 13.65
CA THR A 67 -14.87 -5.19 12.71
C THR A 67 -14.53 -4.92 11.24
N ARG A 68 -13.57 -4.00 10.99
CA ARG A 68 -13.11 -3.52 9.68
C ARG A 68 -14.13 -2.66 8.93
N LEU A 69 -15.12 -2.14 9.64
CA LEU A 69 -16.02 -1.11 9.16
C LEU A 69 -15.40 0.26 9.38
N THR A 70 -15.65 1.16 8.43
CA THR A 70 -15.25 2.56 8.57
C THR A 70 -16.42 3.41 9.01
N ARG A 71 -16.15 4.40 9.85
CA ARG A 71 -17.12 5.44 10.20
C ARG A 71 -16.47 6.82 10.20
N LEU A 72 -17.30 7.83 9.98
CA LEU A 72 -16.90 9.22 10.15
C LEU A 72 -16.87 9.57 11.64
N ALA A 73 -15.82 10.26 12.04
CA ALA A 73 -15.72 10.99 13.30
C ALA A 73 -15.23 12.40 13.03
N GLN A 74 -15.33 13.25 14.05
CA GLN A 74 -14.70 14.56 14.05
C GLN A 74 -13.87 14.68 15.32
N VAL A 75 -12.67 15.23 15.17
CA VAL A 75 -11.76 15.52 16.26
C VAL A 75 -11.22 16.92 16.09
N THR A 76 -10.77 17.49 17.18
CA THR A 76 -10.17 18.81 17.16
C THR A 76 -8.66 18.68 17.01
N ALA A 77 -8.07 19.54 16.17
CA ALA A 77 -6.67 19.48 15.83
C ALA A 77 -6.02 20.87 15.94
N GLN A 78 -4.78 20.90 16.41
CA GLN A 78 -3.95 22.10 16.33
C GLN A 78 -3.42 22.28 14.91
N VAL A 79 -3.30 23.53 14.49
CA VAL A 79 -2.82 23.94 13.18
C VAL A 79 -1.64 24.87 13.36
N HIS A 80 -0.58 24.61 12.60
CA HIS A 80 0.62 25.43 12.52
C HIS A 80 1.02 25.64 11.05
N ASN A 81 1.17 26.89 10.63
CA ASN A 81 1.51 27.27 9.24
C ASN A 81 0.66 26.55 8.19
N HIS A 82 -0.67 26.58 8.34
CA HIS A 82 -1.63 25.89 7.48
C HIS A 82 -1.53 24.36 7.47
N LYS A 83 -0.76 23.74 8.37
CA LYS A 83 -0.63 22.28 8.48
C LYS A 83 -1.27 21.80 9.77
N VAL A 84 -2.07 20.75 9.68
CA VAL A 84 -2.61 20.07 10.86
C VAL A 84 -1.47 19.35 11.58
N ASP A 85 -1.33 19.60 12.88
CA ASP A 85 -0.40 18.85 13.72
C ASP A 85 -0.96 17.46 14.00
N LEU A 86 -0.36 16.45 13.38
CA LEU A 86 -0.74 15.05 13.58
C LEU A 86 -0.57 14.61 15.04
N ALA A 87 0.39 15.17 15.78
CA ALA A 87 0.59 14.82 17.18
C ALA A 87 -0.60 15.25 18.06
N SER A 88 -1.24 16.38 17.73
CA SER A 88 -2.42 16.87 18.43
C SER A 88 -3.67 15.97 18.29
N LEU A 89 -3.69 15.12 17.26
CA LEU A 89 -4.81 14.21 16.99
C LEU A 89 -4.77 12.95 17.87
N GLY A 90 -3.57 12.52 18.30
CA GLY A 90 -3.36 11.31 19.09
C GLY A 90 -2.42 10.30 18.44
N GLU A 91 -2.00 9.30 19.22
CA GLU A 91 -0.96 8.34 18.80
C GLU A 91 -1.46 7.31 17.79
N ASP A 92 -2.74 6.96 17.83
CA ASP A 92 -3.36 5.99 16.92
C ASP A 92 -3.83 6.61 15.59
N ILE A 93 -3.51 7.89 15.36
CA ILE A 93 -3.92 8.62 14.16
C ILE A 93 -2.74 8.80 13.21
N CYS A 94 -2.98 8.46 11.95
CA CYS A 94 -2.01 8.56 10.86
C CYS A 94 -2.64 9.22 9.62
N TYR A 95 -1.81 9.62 8.67
CA TYR A 95 -2.26 9.95 7.33
C TYR A 95 -2.61 8.66 6.58
N LEU A 96 -3.64 8.71 5.76
CA LEU A 96 -3.94 7.72 4.74
C LEU A 96 -4.10 8.45 3.40
N ALA A 97 -3.38 8.02 2.38
CA ALA A 97 -3.45 8.59 1.05
C ALA A 97 -3.68 7.53 -0.03
N VAL A 98 -4.57 7.85 -0.97
CA VAL A 98 -4.73 7.11 -2.23
C VAL A 98 -4.06 7.92 -3.33
N VAL A 99 -3.05 7.32 -3.95
CA VAL A 99 -2.26 7.90 -5.03
C VAL A 99 -2.62 7.22 -6.35
N PRO A 100 -3.19 7.96 -7.32
CA PRO A 100 -3.43 7.45 -8.67
C PRO A 100 -2.13 6.96 -9.31
N ARG A 101 -2.13 5.73 -9.83
CA ARG A 101 -0.91 5.13 -10.43
C ARG A 101 -1.07 4.69 -11.88
N HIS A 102 -2.24 4.82 -12.47
CA HIS A 102 -2.49 4.39 -13.85
C HIS A 102 -2.32 5.55 -14.84
N GLY A 103 -1.47 6.53 -14.50
CA GLY A 103 -1.16 7.69 -15.35
C GLY A 103 -2.21 8.81 -15.32
N GLN A 104 -3.24 8.74 -14.49
CA GLN A 104 -4.22 9.83 -14.39
C GLN A 104 -3.60 11.10 -13.76
N PRO A 105 -3.97 12.31 -14.20
CA PRO A 105 -3.44 13.57 -13.69
C PRO A 105 -4.14 14.04 -12.40
N HIS A 106 -4.60 13.11 -11.56
CA HIS A 106 -5.31 13.43 -10.32
C HIS A 106 -4.33 13.56 -9.15
N ALA A 107 -4.57 14.54 -8.28
CA ALA A 107 -3.84 14.66 -7.03
C ALA A 107 -4.18 13.49 -6.09
N PRO A 108 -3.26 13.13 -5.16
CA PRO A 108 -3.59 12.19 -4.10
C PRO A 108 -4.79 12.65 -3.27
N ALA A 109 -5.64 11.71 -2.88
CA ALA A 109 -6.66 11.96 -1.88
C ALA A 109 -6.11 11.58 -0.51
N VAL A 110 -6.08 12.53 0.44
CA VAL A 110 -5.46 12.34 1.76
C VAL A 110 -6.50 12.56 2.87
N VAL A 111 -6.50 11.68 3.86
CA VAL A 111 -7.36 11.75 5.05
C VAL A 111 -6.56 11.39 6.30
N PHE A 112 -7.14 11.70 7.47
CA PHE A 112 -6.67 11.15 8.75
C PHE A 112 -7.39 9.84 9.03
N LEU A 113 -6.65 8.84 9.51
CA LEU A 113 -7.15 7.50 9.84
C LEU A 113 -6.78 7.16 11.29
N GLN A 114 -7.78 6.73 12.07
CA GLN A 114 -7.63 6.09 13.38
C GLN A 114 -7.87 4.59 13.29
N GLY A 115 -7.17 3.79 14.10
CA GLY A 115 -7.41 2.34 14.26
C GLY A 115 -6.43 1.45 13.51
N LEU A 116 -5.42 2.03 12.85
CA LEU A 116 -4.34 1.27 12.22
C LEU A 116 -3.22 0.90 13.22
N HIS A 117 -3.16 1.58 14.38
CA HIS A 117 -2.15 1.39 15.41
C HIS A 117 -0.70 1.59 14.93
N LEU A 118 -0.52 2.31 13.82
CA LEU A 118 0.79 2.63 13.27
C LEU A 118 1.49 3.70 14.11
N GLN A 119 2.52 3.31 14.85
CA GLN A 119 3.22 4.20 15.79
C GLN A 119 4.22 5.14 15.09
N ARG A 120 4.93 4.65 14.09
CA ARG A 120 5.95 5.39 13.32
C ARG A 120 6.07 4.83 11.89
N GLY A 121 6.78 5.57 11.02
CA GLY A 121 7.02 5.17 9.64
C GLY A 121 5.77 5.21 8.75
N ALA A 122 5.82 4.42 7.68
CA ALA A 122 4.78 4.30 6.67
C ALA A 122 4.69 2.89 6.07
N LEU A 123 3.49 2.51 5.63
CA LEU A 123 3.16 1.30 4.89
C LEU A 123 2.51 1.70 3.56
N ALA A 124 2.99 1.17 2.44
CA ALA A 124 2.36 1.35 1.13
C ALA A 124 2.04 0.00 0.47
N THR A 125 0.97 -0.03 -0.33
CA THR A 125 0.58 -1.18 -1.15
C THR A 125 -0.05 -0.74 -2.48
N THR A 126 0.18 -1.50 -3.55
CA THR A 126 -0.58 -1.39 -4.82
C THR A 126 -1.73 -2.39 -4.92
N ILE A 127 -1.90 -3.25 -3.91
CA ILE A 127 -3.03 -4.18 -3.78
C ILE A 127 -4.10 -3.51 -2.91
N ALA A 128 -4.90 -2.62 -3.53
CA ALA A 128 -6.00 -1.92 -2.88
C ALA A 128 -7.31 -2.13 -3.66
N HIS A 129 -8.13 -3.07 -3.19
CA HIS A 129 -9.33 -3.51 -3.90
C HIS A 129 -10.36 -2.38 -4.10
N ASP A 130 -10.95 -2.17 -5.28
CA ASP A 130 -10.72 -2.87 -6.56
C ASP A 130 -10.04 -1.99 -7.62
N SER A 131 -9.82 -0.70 -7.33
CA SER A 131 -9.14 0.20 -8.27
C SER A 131 -7.62 -0.04 -8.33
N HIS A 132 -7.07 -0.68 -7.30
CA HIS A 132 -5.65 -0.98 -7.16
C HIS A 132 -4.76 0.24 -7.40
N ASN A 133 -5.19 1.42 -6.93
CA ASN A 133 -4.31 2.57 -6.82
C ASN A 133 -3.28 2.34 -5.70
N LEU A 134 -2.21 3.13 -5.66
CA LEU A 134 -1.25 3.03 -4.56
C LEU A 134 -1.91 3.61 -3.29
N LEU A 135 -2.07 2.77 -2.28
CA LEU A 135 -2.54 3.16 -0.96
C LEU A 135 -1.33 3.27 -0.02
N VAL A 136 -1.21 4.36 0.71
CA VAL A 136 -0.14 4.55 1.70
C VAL A 136 -0.70 5.13 2.99
N ALA A 137 -0.30 4.55 4.12
CA ALA A 137 -0.57 5.07 5.45
C ALA A 137 0.76 5.43 6.13
N GLY A 138 0.80 6.50 6.91
CA GLY A 138 2.03 6.91 7.59
C GLY A 138 1.85 7.95 8.67
N ARG A 139 2.77 7.94 9.64
CA ARG A 139 2.91 8.97 10.67
C ARG A 139 3.86 10.11 10.23
N SER A 140 4.58 9.89 9.13
CA SER A 140 5.53 10.83 8.53
C SER A 140 5.32 10.87 7.02
N VAL A 141 5.06 12.06 6.48
CA VAL A 141 4.92 12.27 5.03
C VAL A 141 6.20 11.90 4.29
N GLN A 142 7.37 12.13 4.90
CA GLN A 142 8.66 11.76 4.35
C GLN A 142 8.76 10.24 4.15
N ASP A 143 8.37 9.45 5.15
CA ASP A 143 8.40 7.98 5.05
C ASP A 143 7.36 7.46 4.05
N MET A 144 6.20 8.11 3.98
CA MET A 144 5.19 7.80 2.94
C MET A 144 5.77 7.98 1.54
N LEU A 145 6.49 9.09 1.28
CA LEU A 145 7.15 9.33 0.00
C LEU A 145 8.24 8.28 -0.30
N VAL A 146 9.01 7.85 0.71
CA VAL A 146 10.01 6.80 0.56
C VAL A 146 9.35 5.47 0.15
N ALA A 147 8.27 5.08 0.83
CA ALA A 147 7.52 3.87 0.50
C ALA A 147 6.88 3.95 -0.90
N ILE A 148 6.27 5.08 -1.26
CA ILE A 148 5.72 5.33 -2.60
C ILE A 148 6.79 5.15 -3.68
N ARG A 149 7.93 5.83 -3.53
CA ARG A 149 9.03 5.77 -4.50
C ARG A 149 9.60 4.36 -4.65
N ALA A 150 9.68 3.61 -3.54
CA ALA A 150 10.12 2.22 -3.57
C ALA A 150 9.19 1.34 -4.42
N LEU A 151 7.87 1.51 -4.29
CA LEU A 151 6.88 0.77 -5.08
C LEU A 151 6.87 1.20 -6.54
N ALA A 152 6.97 2.50 -6.82
CA ALA A 152 7.09 3.01 -8.19
C ALA A 152 8.33 2.43 -8.89
N ALA A 153 9.45 2.32 -8.19
CA ALA A 153 10.69 1.79 -8.73
C ALA A 153 10.65 0.27 -9.00
N CYS A 154 9.95 -0.52 -8.18
CA CYS A 154 9.90 -1.98 -8.33
C CYS A 154 8.69 -2.53 -9.09
N GLY A 155 7.85 -1.66 -9.67
CA GLY A 155 6.67 -2.08 -10.41
C GLY A 155 5.46 -2.43 -9.55
N GLY A 156 5.45 -1.99 -8.29
CA GLY A 156 4.38 -2.21 -7.32
C GLY A 156 4.69 -3.33 -6.33
N GLY A 157 3.73 -3.58 -5.45
CA GLY A 157 3.83 -4.52 -4.34
C GLY A 157 3.52 -3.88 -3.00
N ILE A 158 4.26 -4.26 -1.96
CA ILE A 158 4.10 -3.78 -0.59
C ILE A 158 5.45 -3.23 -0.10
N ALA A 159 5.48 -2.08 0.57
CA ALA A 159 6.68 -1.49 1.12
C ALA A 159 6.43 -0.91 2.52
N VAL A 160 7.41 -1.08 3.42
CA VAL A 160 7.45 -0.45 4.73
C VAL A 160 8.66 0.47 4.79
N ALA A 161 8.46 1.71 5.22
CA ALA A 161 9.52 2.70 5.36
C ALA A 161 9.46 3.37 6.73
N ASP A 162 10.62 3.79 7.23
CA ASP A 162 10.77 4.43 8.53
C ASP A 162 12.12 5.16 8.57
N GLU A 163 12.16 6.31 9.25
CA GLU A 163 13.36 7.15 9.37
C GLU A 163 14.06 7.42 8.01
N GLY A 164 13.27 7.63 6.96
CA GLY A 164 13.72 7.93 5.60
C GLY A 164 14.25 6.72 4.81
N LYS A 165 14.06 5.49 5.29
CA LYS A 165 14.59 4.26 4.67
C LYS A 165 13.53 3.20 4.49
N VAL A 166 13.66 2.40 3.43
CA VAL A 166 12.83 1.20 3.25
C VAL A 166 13.36 0.10 4.18
N LEU A 167 12.50 -0.37 5.10
CA LEU A 167 12.84 -1.47 6.01
C LEU A 167 12.58 -2.84 5.39
N GLY A 168 11.56 -2.93 4.52
CA GLY A 168 11.20 -4.16 3.84
C GLY A 168 10.28 -3.88 2.67
N LYS A 169 10.33 -4.75 1.65
CA LYS A 169 9.41 -4.69 0.50
C LYS A 169 9.17 -6.08 -0.10
N VAL A 170 7.96 -6.28 -0.60
CA VAL A 170 7.59 -7.40 -1.46
C VAL A 170 7.33 -6.82 -2.84
N ALA A 171 8.22 -7.08 -3.79
CA ALA A 171 8.09 -6.56 -5.15
C ALA A 171 7.12 -7.44 -5.97
N LEU A 172 6.09 -6.81 -6.53
CA LEU A 172 5.06 -7.44 -7.35
C LEU A 172 4.99 -6.79 -8.74
N PRO A 173 6.03 -6.93 -9.57
CA PRO A 173 6.19 -6.16 -10.80
C PRO A 173 5.10 -6.45 -11.84
N LEU A 174 4.40 -7.58 -11.77
CA LEU A 174 3.32 -7.90 -12.70
C LEU A 174 2.05 -7.18 -12.26
N ALA A 175 1.73 -6.09 -12.98
CA ALA A 175 0.60 -5.19 -12.73
C ALA A 175 0.57 -4.54 -11.33
N GLY A 176 1.64 -4.62 -10.55
CA GLY A 176 1.63 -4.26 -9.13
C GLY A 176 0.83 -5.23 -8.25
N LEU A 177 0.60 -6.46 -8.70
CA LEU A 177 -0.28 -7.44 -8.03
C LEU A 177 0.38 -8.80 -7.83
N MET A 178 1.26 -9.22 -8.75
CA MET A 178 1.86 -10.54 -8.73
C MET A 178 3.38 -10.49 -8.90
N SER A 179 4.04 -11.54 -8.41
CA SER A 179 5.48 -11.76 -8.59
C SER A 179 5.75 -12.83 -9.62
N LEU A 180 6.90 -12.74 -10.28
CA LEU A 180 7.45 -13.79 -11.14
C LEU A 180 8.34 -14.77 -10.35
N LYS A 181 8.58 -14.47 -9.07
CA LYS A 181 9.39 -15.33 -8.20
C LYS A 181 8.61 -16.60 -7.83
N PRO A 182 9.30 -17.73 -7.63
CA PRO A 182 8.69 -18.91 -7.03
C PRO A 182 8.06 -18.59 -5.67
N VAL A 183 6.93 -19.25 -5.35
CA VAL A 183 6.21 -19.05 -4.08
C VAL A 183 7.12 -19.22 -2.87
N ALA A 184 8.03 -20.19 -2.89
CA ALA A 184 8.94 -20.44 -1.78
C ALA A 184 9.93 -19.29 -1.53
N GLU A 185 10.25 -18.49 -2.54
CA GLU A 185 11.09 -17.29 -2.38
C GLU A 185 10.26 -16.08 -1.94
N LEU A 186 9.01 -15.97 -2.41
CA LEU A 186 8.14 -14.84 -2.10
C LEU A 186 7.50 -14.91 -0.70
N ALA A 187 7.30 -16.11 -0.16
CA ALA A 187 6.61 -16.34 1.11
C ALA A 187 7.48 -16.12 2.36
N VAL A 188 8.75 -15.78 2.19
CA VAL A 188 9.74 -15.55 3.26
C VAL A 188 9.90 -14.06 3.51
#